data_AF-A0A2R6E371-F1
#
_entry.id   AF-A0A2R6E371-F1
#
_cell.length_a   1.000
_cell.length_b   1.000
_cell.length_c   1.000
_cell.angle_alpha   90.00
_cell.angle_beta   90.00
_cell.angle_gamma   90.00
#
_symmetry.space_group_name_H-M   'P 1'
#
loop_
_entity.id
_entity.type
_entity.pdbx_description
1 polymer ?
#
loop_
_entity_poly.entity_id
_entity_poly.type
_entity_poly.pdbx_seq_one_letter_code
_entity_poly.pdbx_strand_id
1 'polypeptide(L)' 'MVLALLQALPGFGESAGQLVGVAASVILALMLVALAGFAYKSLRGDGIEWPEDKEEGSPEDGVSRGSDDDEWEFY' A
#
# COMPACT_ATOMS: atom_id res chain seq x y z
N MET A 1 -24.42 37.27 21.03
CA MET A 1 -23.13 36.71 20.56
C MET A 1 -22.95 35.23 20.94
N VAL A 2 -23.27 34.81 22.18
CA VAL A 2 -23.17 33.40 22.61
C VAL A 2 -24.06 32.43 21.81
N LEU A 3 -25.24 32.89 21.38
CA LEU A 3 -26.18 32.06 20.61
C LEU A 3 -25.60 31.61 19.26
N ALA A 4 -24.89 32.50 18.54
CA ALA A 4 -24.31 32.22 17.22
C ALA A 4 -23.21 31.14 17.26
N LEU A 5 -22.45 31.07 18.36
CA LEU A 5 -21.40 30.06 18.55
C LEU A 5 -22.00 28.64 18.73
N LEU A 6 -23.15 28.54 19.40
CA LEU A 6 -23.82 27.26 19.68
C LEU A 6 -24.45 26.61 18.43
N GLN A 7 -24.80 27.42 17.43
CA GLN A 7 -25.39 26.96 16.16
C GLN A 7 -24.37 26.77 15.02
N ALA A 8 -23.13 27.24 15.18
CA ALA A 8 -22.02 26.93 14.29
C ALA A 8 -21.34 25.57 14.60
N LEU A 9 -21.47 25.10 15.84
CA LEU A 9 -20.95 23.81 16.31
C LEU A 9 -21.53 22.57 15.58
N PRO A 10 -22.86 22.45 15.38
CA PRO A 10 -23.44 21.32 14.66
C PRO A 10 -23.03 21.29 13.18
N GLY A 11 -23.01 22.44 12.49
CA GLY A 11 -22.62 22.50 11.07
C GLY A 11 -21.17 22.10 10.78
N PHE A 12 -20.23 22.42 11.68
CA PHE A 12 -18.83 21.97 11.54
C PHE A 12 -18.68 20.48 11.86
N GLY A 13 -19.36 19.98 12.90
CA GLY A 13 -19.36 18.56 13.25
C GLY A 13 -20.00 17.66 12.18
N GLU A 14 -21.08 18.11 11.55
CA GLU A 14 -21.75 17.39 10.45
C GLU A 14 -20.81 17.20 9.24
N SER A 15 -20.06 18.24 8.86
CA SER A 15 -19.11 18.16 7.73
C SER A 15 -17.91 17.24 8.02
N ALA A 16 -17.39 17.26 9.25
CA ALA A 16 -16.31 16.36 9.65
C ALA A 16 -16.77 14.90 9.75
N GLY A 17 -17.98 14.66 10.29
CA GLY A 17 -18.56 13.32 10.38
C GLY A 17 -18.80 12.69 9.01
N GLN A 18 -19.26 13.48 8.04
CA GLN A 18 -19.47 13.02 6.67
C GLN A 18 -18.14 12.66 5.98
N LEU A 19 -17.09 13.46 6.19
CA LEU A 19 -15.76 13.17 5.64
C LEU A 19 -15.17 11.88 6.24
N VAL A 20 -15.32 11.69 7.56
CA VAL A 20 -14.89 10.44 8.24
C VAL A 20 -15.67 9.24 7.71
N GLY A 21 -16.98 9.37 7.51
CA GLY A 21 -17.81 8.31 6.94
C GLY A 21 -17.37 7.92 5.52
N VAL A 22 -17.10 8.90 4.67
CA VAL A 22 -16.57 8.67 3.31
C VAL A 22 -15.20 8.00 3.37
N ALA A 23 -14.28 8.53 4.17
CA ALA A 23 -12.94 7.95 4.33
C ALA A 23 -13.00 6.50 4.83
N ALA A 24 -13.83 6.22 5.84
CA ALA A 24 -14.03 4.87 6.37
C ALA A 24 -14.59 3.92 5.30
N SER A 25 -15.54 4.39 4.46
CA SER A 25 -16.08 3.58 3.36
C SER A 25 -15.03 3.23 2.31
N VAL A 26 -14.15 4.19 1.97
CA VAL A 26 -13.05 3.99 1.02
C VAL A 26 -12.04 2.99 1.59
N ILE A 27 -11.63 3.16 2.85
CA ILE A 27 -10.71 2.25 3.53
C ILE A 27 -11.30 0.83 3.55
N LEU A 28 -12.58 0.69 3.90
CA LEU A 28 -13.27 -0.60 3.91
C LEU A 28 -13.27 -1.24 2.52
N ALA A 29 -13.57 -0.47 1.46
CA ALA A 29 -13.54 -0.98 0.10
C ALA A 29 -12.13 -1.47 -0.30
N LEU A 30 -11.09 -0.71 0.05
CA LEU A 30 -9.70 -1.11 -0.21
C LEU A 30 -9.30 -2.38 0.55
N MET A 31 -9.75 -2.52 1.81
CA MET A 31 -9.54 -3.75 2.58
C MET A 31 -10.19 -4.97 1.92
N LEU A 32 -11.41 -4.81 1.39
CA LEU A 32 -12.10 -5.89 0.66
C LEU A 32 -11.36 -6.27 -0.63
N VAL A 33 -10.86 -5.28 -1.38
CA VAL A 33 -10.06 -5.54 -2.59
C VAL A 33 -8.77 -6.26 -2.25
N ALA A 34 -8.06 -5.82 -1.21
CA ALA A 34 -6.84 -6.47 -0.75
C ALA A 34 -7.10 -7.92 -0.30
N LEU A 35 -8.18 -8.14 0.47
CA LEU A 35 -8.59 -9.48 0.90
C LEU A 35 -8.95 -10.37 -0.30
N ALA A 36 -9.68 -9.83 -1.28
CA ALA A 36 -10.04 -10.56 -2.49
C ALA A 36 -8.79 -10.93 -3.31
N GLY A 37 -7.85 -10.01 -3.47
CA GLY A 37 -6.58 -10.27 -4.17
C GLY A 37 -5.74 -11.33 -3.46
N PHE A 38 -5.63 -11.24 -2.13
CA PHE A 38 -4.95 -12.25 -1.31
C PHE A 38 -5.62 -13.62 -1.45
N ALA A 39 -6.93 -13.70 -1.22
CA ALA A 39 -7.68 -14.95 -1.33
C ALA A 39 -7.58 -15.55 -2.75
N TYR A 40 -7.64 -14.72 -3.78
CA TYR A 40 -7.46 -15.14 -5.17
C TYR A 40 -6.08 -15.76 -5.41
N LYS A 41 -5.01 -15.07 -5.01
CA LYS A 41 -3.62 -15.53 -5.17
C LYS A 41 -3.37 -16.81 -4.35
N SER A 42 -3.92 -16.90 -3.15
CA SER A 42 -3.85 -18.12 -2.31
C SER A 42 -4.58 -19.32 -2.93
N LEU A 43 -5.78 -19.12 -3.49
CA LEU A 43 -6.56 -20.21 -4.09
C LEU A 43 -6.02 -20.66 -5.45
N ARG A 44 -5.39 -19.75 -6.21
CA ARG A 44 -4.83 -20.06 -7.53
C ARG A 44 -3.49 -20.79 -7.46
N GLY A 45 -2.93 -20.97 -6.26
CA GLY A 45 -1.69 -21.73 -6.02
C GLY A 45 -0.41 -21.00 -6.41
N ASP A 46 -0.51 -19.76 -6.88
CA ASP A 46 0.63 -18.95 -7.33
C ASP A 46 1.32 -18.21 -6.16
N GLY A 47 0.73 -18.24 -4.96
CA GLY A 47 1.31 -17.64 -3.73
C GLY A 47 1.59 -16.14 -3.87
N ILE A 48 2.01 -15.41 -2.83
CA ILE A 48 2.60 -14.08 -3.07
C ILE A 48 4.01 -14.35 -3.60
N GLU A 49 4.32 -13.93 -4.83
CA GLU A 49 5.66 -14.03 -5.38
C GLU A 49 6.50 -12.94 -4.75
N TRP A 50 7.41 -13.32 -3.86
CA TRP A 50 8.33 -12.39 -3.25
C TRP A 50 9.50 -12.12 -4.20
N PRO A 51 10.13 -10.94 -4.14
CA PRO A 51 11.27 -10.64 -4.99
C PRO A 51 12.45 -11.60 -4.78
N GLU A 52 12.57 -12.22 -3.59
CA GLU A 52 13.49 -13.32 -3.31
C GLU A 52 13.10 -14.68 -3.93
N ASP A 53 11.84 -14.85 -4.36
CA ASP A 53 11.35 -16.06 -5.06
C ASP A 53 11.62 -16.00 -6.57
N LYS A 54 12.06 -14.84 -7.09
CA LYS A 54 12.63 -14.78 -8.43
C LYS A 54 13.92 -15.59 -8.39
N GLU A 55 13.93 -16.74 -9.07
CA GLU A 55 15.18 -17.44 -9.38
C GLU A 55 16.19 -16.38 -9.83
N GLU A 56 17.28 -16.29 -9.07
CA GLU A 56 18.45 -15.46 -9.30
C GLU A 56 19.05 -15.85 -10.67
N GLY A 57 18.44 -15.35 -11.76
CA GLY A 57 18.77 -15.86 -13.10
C GLY A 57 17.81 -15.56 -14.24
N SER A 58 16.74 -14.77 -14.07
CA SER A 58 16.03 -14.24 -15.25
C SER A 58 16.83 -13.09 -15.86
N PRO A 59 17.38 -13.22 -17.09
CA PRO A 59 18.38 -12.30 -17.64
C PRO A 59 17.79 -11.00 -18.19
N GLU A 60 16.52 -10.68 -17.91
CA GLU A 60 15.79 -9.67 -18.67
C GLU A 60 15.49 -8.35 -17.97
N ASP A 61 15.69 -8.19 -16.66
CA ASP A 61 15.52 -6.85 -16.05
C ASP A 61 16.23 -6.71 -14.69
N GLY A 62 17.43 -6.14 -14.67
CA GLY A 62 18.07 -5.76 -13.41
C GLY A 62 19.57 -5.60 -13.51
N VAL A 63 20.06 -4.40 -13.18
CA VAL A 63 21.48 -4.09 -13.00
C VAL A 63 22.10 -5.11 -12.03
N SER A 64 22.97 -5.99 -12.51
CA SER A 64 23.80 -6.84 -11.65
C SER A 64 24.61 -5.94 -10.71
N ARG A 65 24.41 -6.14 -9.40
CA ARG A 65 25.35 -5.64 -8.40
C ARG A 65 26.64 -6.41 -8.62
N GLY A 66 27.68 -5.73 -9.13
CA GLY A 66 29.00 -6.32 -9.38
C GLY A 66 29.46 -7.10 -8.15
N SER A 67 30.01 -8.29 -8.39
CA SER A 67 30.63 -9.14 -7.38
C SER A 67 31.61 -8.33 -6.54
N ASP A 68 31.57 -8.50 -5.22
CA ASP A 68 32.58 -8.04 -4.25
C ASP A 68 33.97 -8.71 -4.43
N ASP A 69 34.37 -8.99 -5.68
CA ASP A 69 35.62 -9.67 -6.07
C ASP A 69 36.42 -8.83 -7.09
N ASP A 70 36.05 -7.57 -7.30
CA ASP A 70 36.89 -6.62 -8.03
C ASP A 70 38.00 -6.11 -7.09
N GLU A 71 38.98 -6.98 -6.82
CA GLU A 71 40.31 -6.60 -6.33
C GLU A 71 41.02 -5.81 -7.44
N TRP A 72 40.79 -4.49 -7.48
CA TRP A 72 41.47 -3.60 -8.42
C TRP A 72 42.98 -3.59 -8.12
N GLU A 73 43.75 -4.43 -8.82
CA GLU A 73 45.21 -4.34 -8.93
C GLU A 73 45.58 -3.01 -9.59
N PHE A 74 45.91 -2.01 -8.78
CA PHE A 74 46.64 -0.83 -9.25
C PHE A 74 48.14 -1.17 -9.26
N TYR A 75 48.68 -1.35 -10.47
CA TYR A 75 50.12 -1.36 -10.72
C TYR A 75 50.78 -0.02 -10.39
#